data_AF-A0A1H4TXA8-F1
#
_entry.id   AF-A0A1H4TXA8-F1
#
_cell.length_a   1.000
_cell.length_b   1.000
_cell.length_c   1.000
_cell.angle_alpha   90.00
_cell.angle_beta   90.00
_cell.angle_gamma   90.00
#
_symmetry.space_group_name_H-M   'P 1'
#
loop_
_entity.id
_entity.type
_entity.pdbx_description
1 polymer ?
#
loop_
_entity_poly.entity_id
_entity_poly.type
_entity_poly.pdbx_seq_one_letter_code
_entity_poly.pdbx_strand_id
1 'polypeptide(L)'
;MTALDRNALDQHDRKASLTLMCRAEDLRALNLSSANDALPPAEAAPAADAGEIARLYAALDLVSIDRNPRTAQLLDCGKRKMGQKLIEEASEVAFEGLRNRARGVVRESADLIYHLVVLWRECGVAPDEVWEEMRQRAETLGIAEKLPKRPKD
;
A
#
# COMPACT_ATOMS: atom_id res chain seq x y z
N MET A 1 13.96 -43.48 13.48
CA MET A 1 13.32 -42.16 13.24
C MET A 1 14.42 -41.12 13.07
N THR A 2 14.87 -40.96 11.84
CA THR A 2 16.02 -40.14 11.42
C THR A 2 15.69 -38.65 11.48
N ALA A 3 16.72 -37.82 11.69
CA ALA A 3 16.62 -36.37 11.86
C ALA A 3 15.99 -35.60 10.66
N LEU A 4 15.75 -36.28 9.53
CA LEU A 4 15.13 -35.70 8.33
C LEU A 4 13.60 -35.55 8.45
N ASP A 5 12.92 -36.37 9.27
CA ASP A 5 11.46 -36.29 9.44
C ASP A 5 11.00 -35.17 10.39
N ARG A 6 11.88 -34.69 11.28
CA ARG A 6 11.54 -33.62 12.24
C ARG A 6 11.46 -32.23 11.60
N ASN A 7 12.18 -32.01 10.49
CA ASN A 7 12.22 -30.71 9.81
C ASN A 7 10.96 -30.45 8.96
N ALA A 8 10.34 -31.52 8.43
CA ALA A 8 9.12 -31.41 7.62
C ALA A 8 7.86 -31.12 8.45
N LEU A 9 7.77 -31.67 9.68
CA LEU A 9 6.69 -31.32 10.60
C LEU A 9 6.79 -29.86 11.09
N ASP A 10 8.00 -29.36 11.37
CA ASP A 10 8.20 -27.98 11.87
C ASP A 10 7.80 -26.90 10.83
N GLN A 11 8.04 -27.15 9.53
CA GLN A 11 7.67 -26.21 8.46
C GLN A 11 6.16 -26.18 8.20
N HIS A 12 5.49 -27.33 8.32
CA HIS A 12 4.04 -27.42 8.16
C HIS A 12 3.30 -26.74 9.32
N ASP A 13 3.79 -26.91 10.55
CA ASP A 13 3.23 -26.26 11.74
C ASP A 13 3.44 -24.73 11.73
N ARG A 14 4.60 -24.24 11.25
CA ARG A 14 4.79 -22.78 11.05
C ARG A 14 3.82 -22.19 10.04
N LYS A 15 3.56 -22.88 8.93
CA LYS A 15 2.64 -22.41 7.88
C LYS A 15 1.18 -22.42 8.35
N ALA A 16 0.80 -23.44 9.11
CA ALA A 16 -0.51 -23.52 9.75
C ALA A 16 -0.68 -22.42 10.83
N SER A 17 0.36 -22.17 11.62
CA SER A 17 0.37 -21.12 12.65
C SER A 17 0.34 -19.71 12.05
N LEU A 18 1.06 -19.44 10.95
CA LEU A 18 0.98 -18.18 10.20
C LEU A 18 -0.41 -17.95 9.59
N THR A 19 -1.02 -19.01 9.03
CA THR A 19 -2.36 -18.95 8.45
C THR A 19 -3.43 -18.65 9.51
N LEU A 20 -3.23 -19.15 10.74
CA LEU A 20 -4.09 -18.84 11.89
C LEU A 20 -3.86 -17.42 12.42
N MET A 21 -2.61 -16.93 12.41
CA MET A 21 -2.28 -15.56 12.82
C MET A 21 -2.82 -14.49 11.86
N CYS A 22 -2.78 -14.72 10.55
CA CYS A 22 -3.38 -13.82 9.54
C CYS A 22 -4.91 -13.68 9.72
N ARG A 23 -5.58 -14.64 10.39
CA ARG A 23 -7.02 -14.58 10.74
C ARG A 23 -7.31 -13.89 12.08
N ALA A 24 -6.35 -13.85 13.01
CA ALA A 24 -6.57 -13.34 14.37
C ALA A 24 -6.36 -11.82 14.48
N GLU A 25 -5.48 -11.24 13.66
CA GLU A 25 -5.22 -9.79 13.63
C GLU A 25 -6.37 -8.98 13.00
N ASP A 26 -7.20 -9.63 12.17
CA ASP A 26 -8.39 -9.04 11.53
C ASP A 26 -9.47 -8.56 12.52
N LEU A 27 -9.41 -8.97 13.80
CA LEU A 27 -10.40 -8.62 14.83
C LEU A 27 -9.94 -7.52 15.81
N ARG A 28 -8.68 -7.09 15.79
CA ARG A 28 -8.15 -6.09 16.75
C ARG A 28 -7.86 -4.70 16.15
N ALA A 29 -7.91 -4.53 14.84
CA ALA A 29 -7.71 -3.22 14.20
C ALA A 29 -8.95 -2.29 14.23
N LEU A 30 -10.10 -2.78 14.69
CA LEU A 30 -11.37 -2.03 14.75
C LEU A 30 -11.51 -1.04 15.91
N ASN A 31 -10.40 -0.65 16.57
CA ASN A 31 -10.50 0.31 17.66
C ASN A 31 -9.27 1.24 17.74
N LEU A 32 -9.28 2.29 16.93
CA LEU A 32 -8.50 3.49 17.20
C LEU A 32 -9.44 4.70 17.26
N SER A 33 -9.52 5.22 18.47
CA SER A 33 -10.38 6.31 18.90
C SER A 33 -10.09 7.63 18.19
N SER A 34 -11.17 8.38 17.98
CA SER A 34 -11.22 9.85 17.92
C SER A 34 -10.17 10.51 18.82
N ALA A 35 -9.30 11.34 18.22
CA ALA A 35 -8.51 12.34 18.95
C ALA A 35 -8.21 13.54 18.05
N ASN A 36 -8.93 14.63 18.33
CA ASN A 36 -8.69 16.05 18.04
C ASN A 36 -8.35 16.53 16.62
N ASP A 37 -9.37 17.17 16.03
CA ASP A 37 -9.28 18.10 14.92
C ASP A 37 -8.74 19.47 15.35
N ALA A 38 -7.43 19.65 15.27
CA ALA A 38 -6.84 20.96 15.00
C ALA A 38 -5.55 20.77 14.18
N LEU A 39 -5.44 21.50 13.06
CA LEU A 39 -4.22 21.60 12.24
C LEU A 39 -3.48 22.87 12.63
N PRO A 40 -2.26 22.78 13.20
CA PRO A 40 -1.36 23.93 13.19
C PRO A 40 -1.09 24.32 11.72
N PRO A 41 -0.91 25.63 11.42
CA PRO A 41 -0.73 26.11 10.06
C PRO A 41 0.42 25.34 9.38
N ALA A 42 0.16 24.93 8.13
CA ALA A 42 1.09 24.15 7.33
C ALA A 42 2.39 24.93 7.09
N GLU A 43 3.40 24.71 7.93
CA GLU A 43 4.78 24.90 7.51
C GLU A 43 5.06 23.87 6.42
N ALA A 44 5.47 24.37 5.25
CA ALA A 44 5.68 23.58 4.05
C ALA A 44 6.74 22.50 4.30
N ALA A 45 6.28 21.27 4.53
CA ALA A 45 7.11 20.09 4.41
C ALA A 45 7.75 20.07 3.00
N PRO A 46 9.02 19.64 2.87
CA PRO A 46 9.66 19.56 1.56
C PRO A 46 8.79 18.72 0.61
N ALA A 47 8.64 19.18 -0.62
CA ALA A 47 7.77 18.57 -1.62
C ALA A 47 8.10 17.07 -1.75
N ALA A 48 7.20 16.20 -1.30
CA ALA A 48 7.30 14.77 -1.51
C ALA A 48 7.29 14.51 -3.02
N ASP A 49 8.47 14.27 -3.58
CA ASP A 49 8.66 13.95 -5.00
C ASP A 49 8.33 12.47 -5.25
N ALA A 50 8.29 12.07 -6.52
CA ALA A 50 8.23 10.65 -6.91
C ALA A 50 9.33 9.80 -6.24
N GLY A 51 10.35 10.44 -5.67
CA GLY A 51 11.39 9.84 -4.86
C GLY A 51 10.89 9.20 -3.56
N GLU A 52 9.79 9.65 -2.93
CA GLU A 52 9.25 8.96 -1.74
C GLU A 52 8.73 7.57 -2.08
N ILE A 53 8.05 7.43 -3.22
CA ILE A 53 7.56 6.13 -3.69
C ILE A 53 8.73 5.22 -4.06
N ALA A 54 9.76 5.74 -4.72
CA ALA A 54 10.96 4.98 -5.03
C ALA A 54 11.72 4.55 -3.76
N ARG A 55 11.82 5.43 -2.75
CA ARG A 55 12.39 5.13 -1.43
C ARG A 55 11.62 4.00 -0.75
N LEU A 56 10.29 4.08 -0.69
CA LEU A 56 9.46 3.04 -0.10
C LEU A 56 9.63 1.70 -0.84
N TYR A 57 9.57 1.72 -2.18
CA TYR A 57 9.72 0.52 -3.00
C TYR A 57 11.07 -0.18 -2.77
N ALA A 58 12.16 0.59 -2.65
CA ALA A 58 13.48 0.06 -2.33
C ALA A 58 13.57 -0.44 -0.89
N ALA A 59 12.95 0.25 0.07
CA ALA A 59 12.95 -0.14 1.48
C ALA A 59 12.26 -1.49 1.73
N LEU A 60 11.35 -1.91 0.84
CA LEU A 60 10.71 -3.23 0.93
C LEU A 60 11.70 -4.41 0.83
N ASP A 61 12.86 -4.22 0.19
CA ASP A 61 13.94 -5.24 0.17
C ASP A 61 14.59 -5.46 1.53
N LEU A 62 14.45 -4.50 2.43
CA LEU A 62 15.04 -4.53 3.76
C LEU A 62 14.02 -4.96 4.83
N VAL A 63 12.79 -5.29 4.43
CA VAL A 63 11.74 -5.75 5.34
C VAL A 63 12.15 -7.06 5.98
N SER A 64 11.95 -7.12 7.29
CA SER A 64 12.18 -8.31 8.09
C SER A 64 11.13 -8.37 9.19
N ILE A 65 10.84 -9.57 9.69
CA ILE A 65 9.88 -9.75 10.79
C ILE A 65 10.29 -8.96 12.05
N ASP A 66 11.59 -8.80 12.30
CA ASP A 66 12.10 -8.11 13.49
C ASP A 66 11.94 -6.58 13.41
N ARG A 67 12.16 -5.99 12.23
CA ARG A 67 12.09 -4.54 12.04
C ARG A 67 10.72 -4.05 11.60
N ASN A 68 10.01 -4.85 10.82
CA ASN A 68 8.79 -4.46 10.11
C ASN A 68 7.75 -5.60 10.17
N PRO A 69 7.30 -6.03 11.37
CA PRO A 69 6.51 -7.25 11.54
C PRO A 69 5.22 -7.24 10.72
N ARG A 70 4.50 -6.12 10.66
CA ARG A 70 3.26 -5.99 9.89
C ARG A 70 3.47 -6.12 8.39
N THR A 71 4.52 -5.49 7.87
CA THR A 71 4.86 -5.57 6.44
C THR A 71 5.36 -6.97 6.08
N ALA A 72 6.18 -7.57 6.94
CA ALA A 72 6.65 -8.94 6.76
C ALA A 72 5.47 -9.93 6.73
N GLN A 73 4.53 -9.82 7.69
CA GLN A 73 3.30 -10.63 7.70
C GLN A 73 2.45 -10.41 6.45
N LEU A 74 2.32 -9.16 5.98
CA LEU A 74 1.57 -8.84 4.77
C LEU A 74 2.20 -9.49 3.53
N LEU A 75 3.53 -9.45 3.42
CA LEU A 75 4.29 -10.12 2.37
C LEU A 75 4.09 -11.65 2.45
N ASP A 76 4.15 -12.23 3.64
CA ASP A 76 3.94 -13.66 3.86
C ASP A 76 2.51 -14.13 3.53
N CYS A 77 1.48 -13.30 3.78
CA CYS A 77 0.10 -13.62 3.41
C CYS A 77 -0.17 -13.49 1.89
N GLY A 78 0.77 -12.91 1.13
CA GLY A 78 0.78 -12.88 -0.34
C GLY A 78 -0.26 -11.97 -1.01
N LYS A 79 -0.27 -11.99 -2.36
CA LYS A 79 -1.04 -11.09 -3.23
C LYS A 79 -2.52 -10.94 -2.89
N ARG A 80 -3.17 -11.99 -2.41
CA ARG A 80 -4.60 -11.94 -2.04
C ARG A 80 -4.84 -10.95 -0.90
N LYS A 81 -4.05 -11.02 0.18
CA LYS A 81 -4.20 -10.13 1.34
C LYS A 81 -3.80 -8.70 1.00
N MET A 82 -2.75 -8.53 0.20
CA MET A 82 -2.32 -7.22 -0.31
C MET A 82 -3.43 -6.54 -1.13
N GLY A 83 -4.03 -7.26 -2.07
CA GLY A 83 -5.15 -6.74 -2.86
C GLY A 83 -6.38 -6.40 -2.02
N GLN A 84 -6.69 -7.21 -0.99
CA GLN A 84 -7.76 -6.91 -0.05
C GLN A 84 -7.52 -5.59 0.69
N LYS A 85 -6.31 -5.39 1.24
CA LYS A 85 -5.94 -4.14 1.91
C LYS A 85 -6.00 -2.94 0.96
N LEU A 86 -5.48 -3.09 -0.26
CA LEU A 86 -5.54 -2.02 -1.26
C LEU A 86 -6.99 -1.55 -1.53
N ILE A 87 -7.93 -2.50 -1.67
CA ILE A 87 -9.36 -2.19 -1.89
C ILE A 87 -9.97 -1.50 -0.66
N GLU A 88 -9.62 -1.94 0.55
CA GLU A 88 -10.07 -1.34 1.80
C GLU A 88 -9.66 0.14 1.86
N GLU A 89 -8.36 0.45 1.71
CA GLU A 89 -7.87 1.83 1.76
C GLU A 89 -8.50 2.71 0.65
N ALA A 90 -8.68 2.18 -0.57
CA ALA A 90 -9.34 2.89 -1.65
C ALA A 90 -10.79 3.26 -1.28
N SER A 91 -11.50 2.37 -0.59
CA SER A 91 -12.85 2.65 -0.11
C SER A 91 -12.86 3.70 0.99
N GLU A 92 -11.88 3.69 1.89
CA GLU A 92 -11.76 4.67 2.98
C GLU A 92 -11.43 6.07 2.47
N VAL A 93 -10.51 6.20 1.50
CA VAL A 93 -10.25 7.46 0.78
C VAL A 93 -11.55 8.03 0.20
N ALA A 94 -12.33 7.18 -0.49
CA ALA A 94 -13.59 7.60 -1.08
C ALA A 94 -14.60 8.05 0.00
N PHE A 95 -14.73 7.31 1.11
CA PHE A 95 -15.63 7.67 2.21
C PHE A 95 -15.23 8.99 2.89
N GLU A 96 -13.94 9.20 3.17
CA GLU A 96 -13.47 10.44 3.78
C GLU A 96 -13.61 11.64 2.83
N GLY A 97 -13.44 11.42 1.52
CA GLY A 97 -13.71 12.41 0.47
C GLY A 97 -15.18 12.80 0.42
N LEU A 98 -16.10 11.83 0.43
CA LEU A 98 -17.54 12.07 0.46
C LEU A 98 -17.99 12.83 1.71
N ARG A 99 -17.26 12.69 2.83
CA ARG A 99 -17.51 13.40 4.09
C ARG A 99 -16.82 14.76 4.18
N ASN A 100 -16.11 15.20 3.14
CA ASN A 100 -15.33 16.44 3.11
C ASN A 100 -14.26 16.52 4.22
N ARG A 101 -13.67 15.39 4.62
CA ARG A 101 -12.65 15.32 5.66
C ARG A 101 -11.27 15.29 5.04
N ALA A 102 -10.73 16.46 4.72
CA ALA A 102 -9.44 16.59 4.03
C ALA A 102 -8.29 15.83 4.72
N ARG A 103 -8.25 15.82 6.06
CA ARG A 103 -7.24 15.06 6.81
C ARG A 103 -7.40 13.56 6.71
N GLY A 104 -8.64 13.07 6.73
CA GLY A 104 -8.93 11.66 6.51
C GLY A 104 -8.45 11.26 5.12
N VAL A 105 -8.83 12.02 4.09
CA VAL A 105 -8.37 11.80 2.71
C VAL A 105 -6.85 11.71 2.61
N VAL A 106 -6.10 12.62 3.25
CA VAL A 106 -4.63 12.57 3.23
C VAL A 106 -4.09 11.29 3.89
N ARG A 107 -4.64 10.89 5.04
CA ARG A 107 -4.20 9.68 5.76
C ARG A 107 -4.49 8.42 4.96
N GLU A 108 -5.74 8.24 4.54
CA GLU A 108 -6.12 7.05 3.78
C GLU A 108 -5.42 7.01 2.40
N SER A 109 -5.09 8.17 1.81
CA SER A 109 -4.33 8.21 0.56
C SER A 109 -2.88 7.75 0.75
N ALA A 110 -2.27 8.04 1.91
CA ALA A 110 -0.94 7.55 2.22
C ALA A 110 -0.94 6.03 2.40
N ASP A 111 -1.95 5.48 3.09
CA ASP A 111 -2.10 4.04 3.27
C ASP A 111 -2.43 3.32 1.95
N LEU A 112 -3.27 3.93 1.11
CA LEU A 112 -3.55 3.47 -0.25
C LEU A 112 -2.26 3.37 -1.09
N ILE A 113 -1.45 4.45 -1.12
CA ILE A 113 -0.18 4.47 -1.85
C ILE A 113 0.77 3.41 -1.31
N TYR A 114 0.87 3.27 0.02
CA TYR A 114 1.70 2.24 0.65
C TYR A 114 1.31 0.83 0.18
N HIS A 115 0.02 0.48 0.25
CA HIS A 115 -0.46 -0.83 -0.16
C HIS A 115 -0.31 -1.06 -1.67
N LEU A 116 -0.42 -0.02 -2.48
CA LEU A 116 -0.16 -0.07 -3.91
C LEU A 116 1.31 -0.40 -4.21
N VAL A 117 2.24 0.26 -3.53
CA VAL A 117 3.69 0.05 -3.70
C VAL A 117 4.10 -1.35 -3.24
N VAL A 118 3.53 -1.85 -2.13
CA VAL A 118 3.73 -3.24 -1.69
C VAL A 118 3.25 -4.22 -2.76
N LEU A 119 2.08 -3.99 -3.35
CA LEU A 119 1.55 -4.85 -4.41
C LEU A 119 2.40 -4.78 -5.69
N TRP A 120 2.89 -3.60 -6.08
CA TRP A 120 3.82 -3.46 -7.20
C TRP A 120 5.08 -4.28 -6.99
N ARG A 121 5.67 -4.22 -5.79
CA ARG A 121 6.87 -4.98 -5.44
C ARG A 121 6.64 -6.48 -5.59
N GLU A 122 5.54 -6.99 -5.05
CA GLU A 122 5.17 -8.41 -5.16
C GLU A 122 4.85 -8.84 -6.62
N CYS A 123 4.39 -7.91 -7.44
CA CYS A 123 4.14 -8.14 -8.87
C CYS A 123 5.40 -7.94 -9.74
N GLY A 124 6.52 -7.50 -9.18
CA GLY A 124 7.74 -7.18 -9.94
C GLY A 124 7.62 -5.94 -10.84
N VAL A 125 6.68 -5.04 -10.53
CA VAL A 125 6.48 -3.78 -11.26
C VAL A 125 7.28 -2.69 -10.58
N ALA A 126 8.16 -2.00 -11.32
CA ALA A 126 8.90 -0.86 -10.80
C ALA A 126 8.06 0.43 -10.88
N PRO A 127 8.22 1.39 -9.94
CA PRO A 127 7.52 2.67 -10.00
C PRO A 127 7.73 3.42 -11.33
N ASP A 128 8.94 3.33 -11.91
CA ASP A 128 9.28 3.98 -13.18
C ASP A 128 8.43 3.49 -14.36
N GLU A 129 8.05 2.20 -14.37
CA GLU A 129 7.16 1.64 -15.39
C GLU A 129 5.76 2.28 -15.30
N VAL A 130 5.28 2.53 -14.08
CA VAL A 130 3.98 3.20 -13.85
C VAL A 130 4.04 4.68 -14.24
N TRP A 131 5.14 5.36 -13.91
CA TRP A 131 5.34 6.75 -14.31
C TRP A 131 5.45 6.91 -15.83
N GLU A 132 6.08 5.96 -16.50
CA GLU A 132 6.16 5.92 -17.96
C GLU A 132 4.77 5.74 -18.59
N GLU A 133 3.99 4.77 -18.11
CA GLU A 133 2.60 4.57 -18.54
C GLU A 133 1.75 5.85 -18.31
N MET A 134 1.90 6.52 -17.17
CA MET A 134 1.19 7.78 -16.90
C MET A 134 1.58 8.91 -17.87
N ARG A 135 2.88 9.03 -18.21
CA ARG A 135 3.35 10.00 -19.21
C ARG A 135 2.75 9.71 -20.58
N GLN A 136 2.80 8.44 -21.01
CA GLN A 136 2.24 8.01 -22.29
C GLN A 136 0.74 8.30 -22.39
N ARG A 137 -0.02 8.07 -21.31
CA ARG A 137 -1.44 8.44 -21.23
C ARG A 137 -1.66 9.93 -21.31
N ALA A 138 -0.87 10.73 -20.61
CA ALA A 138 -0.98 12.19 -20.65
C ALA A 138 -0.71 12.74 -22.06
N GLU A 139 0.25 12.17 -22.78
CA GLU A 139 0.56 12.53 -24.17
C GLU A 139 -0.54 12.13 -25.15
N THR A 140 -1.11 10.94 -24.96
CA THR A 140 -2.11 10.38 -25.89
C THR A 140 -3.52 10.93 -25.65
N LEU A 141 -3.91 11.09 -24.38
CA LEU A 141 -5.29 11.37 -23.97
C LEU A 141 -5.46 12.74 -23.31
N GLY A 142 -4.37 13.47 -23.04
CA GLY A 142 -4.37 14.67 -22.20
C GLY A 142 -4.50 14.34 -20.71
N ILE A 143 -4.24 15.34 -19.85
CA ILE A 143 -4.24 15.21 -18.37
C ILE A 143 -5.55 14.66 -17.78
N ALA A 144 -6.66 14.72 -18.53
CA ALA A 144 -8.00 14.37 -18.05
C ALA A 144 -8.78 13.47 -19.03
N GLU A 145 -8.09 12.63 -19.82
CA GLU A 145 -8.72 11.82 -20.88
C GLU A 145 -9.59 12.66 -21.83
N LYS A 146 -9.19 13.91 -22.06
CA LYS A 146 -9.84 14.86 -22.96
C LYS A 146 -8.86 15.13 -24.08
N LEU A 147 -9.17 14.59 -25.28
CA LEU A 147 -8.40 14.82 -26.50
C LEU A 147 -8.07 16.31 -26.64
N PRO A 148 -6.81 16.68 -26.94
CA PRO A 148 -6.45 18.06 -27.22
C PRO A 148 -7.32 18.58 -28.38
N LYS A 149 -8.02 19.70 -28.17
CA LYS A 149 -8.86 20.32 -29.21
C LYS A 149 -7.95 20.68 -30.40
N ARG A 150 -8.28 20.19 -31.60
CA ARG A 150 -7.59 20.62 -32.83
C ARG A 150 -7.71 22.14 -32.99
N PRO A 151 -6.64 22.83 -33.44
CA PRO A 151 -6.72 24.23 -33.84
C PRO A 151 -7.79 24.38 -34.93
N LYS A 152 -8.59 25.45 -34.85
CA LYS A 152 -9.43 25.89 -35.97
C LYS A 152 -8.55 26.68 -36.92
N ASP A 153 -8.42 26.20 -38.15
CA ASP A 153 -8.07 27.04 -39.30
C ASP A 153 -9.24 28.00 -39.62
#